data_AF-A0A8C0KX43-F1
#
_entry.id   AF-A0A8C0KX43-F1
#
_cell.length_a   1.000
_cell.length_b   1.000
_cell.length_c   1.000
_cell.angle_alpha   90.00
_cell.angle_beta   90.00
_cell.angle_gamma   90.00
#
_symmetry.space_group_name_H-M   'P 1'
#
loop_
_entity.id
_entity.type
_entity.pdbx_description
1 polymer ?
#
loop_
_entity_poly.entity_id
_entity_poly.type
_entity_poly.pdbx_seq_one_letter_code
_entity_poly.pdbx_strand_id
1 'polypeptide(L)' 'VAGRLAAFLKDAWAKEPVLVASFTMRGLAVILPIFSPFTKYATMINQATPHNYPVPLRDDGNMPDIVVGVLA' A
#
# COMPACT_ATOMS: atom_id res chain seq x y z
N VAL A 1 -12.17 -24.32 22.30
CA VAL A 1 -12.45 -23.17 21.41
C VAL A 1 -12.04 -23.45 19.96
N ALA A 2 -10.79 -23.85 19.69
CA ALA A 2 -10.30 -24.12 18.33
C ALA A 2 -11.13 -25.12 17.51
N GLY A 3 -11.58 -26.23 18.12
CA GLY A 3 -12.40 -27.23 17.42
C GLY A 3 -13.78 -26.73 16.97
N ARG A 4 -14.40 -25.81 17.73
CA ARG A 4 -15.71 -25.22 17.39
C ARG A 4 -15.60 -24.24 16.22
N LEU A 5 -14.52 -23.45 16.20
CA LEU A 5 -14.26 -22.52 15.10
C LEU A 5 -13.97 -23.27 13.79
N ALA A 6 -13.16 -24.33 13.84
CA ALA A 6 -12.87 -25.14 12.67
C ALA A 6 -14.13 -25.85 12.11
N ALA A 7 -15.02 -26.33 13.00
CA ALA A 7 -16.30 -26.92 12.58
C ALA A 7 -17.21 -25.87 11.92
N PHE A 8 -17.33 -24.67 12.50
CA PHE A 8 -18.09 -23.56 11.92
C PHE A 8 -17.54 -23.13 10.57
N LEU A 9 -16.21 -23.02 10.43
CA LEU A 9 -15.58 -22.61 9.17
C LEU A 9 -15.84 -23.63 8.05
N LYS A 10 -15.77 -24.93 8.37
CA LYS A 10 -16.12 -26.01 7.42
C LYS A 10 -17.59 -25.94 6.99
N ASP A 11 -18.49 -25.70 7.93
CA ASP A 11 -19.93 -25.60 7.66
C ASP A 11 -20.28 -24.35 6.83
N ALA A 12 -19.71 -23.20 7.19
CA ALA A 12 -19.86 -21.94 6.45
C ALA A 12 -19.30 -22.05 5.02
N TRP A 13 -18.19 -22.77 4.84
CA TRP A 13 -17.62 -23.01 3.51
C TRP A 13 -18.49 -23.93 2.65
N ALA A 14 -19.19 -24.90 3.26
CA ALA A 14 -20.10 -25.79 2.54
C ALA A 14 -21.42 -25.10 2.15
N LYS A 15 -21.94 -24.22 3.00
CA LYS A 15 -23.23 -23.54 2.79
C LYS A 15 -23.11 -22.26 1.98
N GLU A 16 -22.13 -21.42 2.30
CA GLU A 16 -22.00 -20.07 1.77
C GLU A 16 -20.54 -19.76 1.36
N PRO A 17 -19.97 -20.54 0.41
CA PRO A 17 -18.56 -20.40 0.02
C PRO A 17 -18.22 -19.00 -0.50
N VAL A 18 -19.17 -18.35 -1.17
CA VAL A 18 -19.01 -16.99 -1.71
C VAL A 18 -18.79 -15.98 -0.59
N LEU A 19 -19.55 -16.08 0.51
CA LEU A 19 -19.40 -15.18 1.65
C LEU A 19 -18.06 -15.42 2.35
N VAL A 20 -17.69 -16.67 2.60
CA VAL A 20 -16.39 -16.99 3.23
C VAL A 20 -15.21 -16.47 2.39
N ALA A 21 -15.26 -16.64 1.07
CA ALA A 21 -14.25 -16.10 0.16
C ALA A 21 -14.20 -14.56 0.22
N SER A 22 -15.35 -13.89 0.19
CA SER A 22 -15.42 -12.42 0.22
C SER A 22 -14.80 -11.82 1.49
N PHE A 23 -15.11 -12.38 2.66
CA PHE A 23 -14.53 -11.93 3.92
C PHE A 23 -13.04 -12.22 4.01
N THR A 24 -12.60 -13.37 3.51
CA THR A 24 -11.17 -13.74 3.48
C THR A 24 -10.39 -12.80 2.56
N MET A 25 -10.89 -12.52 1.36
CA MET A 25 -10.27 -11.58 0.42
C MET A 25 -10.22 -10.17 0.98
N ARG A 26 -11.31 -9.68 1.57
CA ARG A 26 -11.34 -8.36 2.22
C ARG A 26 -10.36 -8.29 3.39
N GLY A 27 -10.32 -9.33 4.22
CA GLY A 27 -9.38 -9.41 5.34
C GLY A 27 -7.93 -9.38 4.87
N LEU A 28 -7.60 -10.17 3.85
CA LEU A 28 -6.26 -10.18 3.27
C LEU A 28 -5.91 -8.83 2.63
N ALA A 29 -6.82 -8.21 1.88
CA ALA A 29 -6.59 -6.92 1.23
C ALA A 29 -6.28 -5.79 2.23
N VAL A 30 -6.81 -5.85 3.45
CA VAL A 30 -6.53 -4.86 4.50
C VAL A 30 -5.21 -5.15 5.22
N ILE A 31 -4.92 -6.43 5.47
CA ILE A 31 -3.75 -6.85 6.25
C ILE A 31 -2.48 -6.81 5.40
N LEU A 32 -2.55 -7.29 4.16
CA LEU A 32 -1.39 -7.48 3.28
C LEU A 32 -0.55 -6.21 3.04
N PRO A 33 -1.14 -5.01 2.82
CA PRO A 33 -0.35 -3.79 2.62
C PRO A 33 0.49 -3.39 3.84
N ILE A 34 0.05 -3.74 5.06
CA ILE A 34 0.74 -3.41 6.32
C ILE A 34 1.98 -4.28 6.51
N PHE A 35 1.89 -5.55 6.14
CA PHE A 35 3.01 -6.50 6.27
C PHE A 35 3.95 -6.51 5.07
N SER A 36 3.51 -5.99 3.92
CA SER A 36 4.33 -6.01 2.71
C SER A 36 5.39 -4.90 2.74
N PRO A 37 6.69 -5.25 2.63
CA PRO A 37 7.75 -4.25 2.48
C PRO A 37 7.64 -3.48 1.15
N PHE A 38 6.85 -4.00 0.20
CA PHE A 38 6.73 -3.42 -1.14
C PHE A 38 5.77 -2.24 -1.23
N THR A 39 4.86 -2.08 -0.26
CA THR A 39 3.91 -0.96 -0.23
C THR A 39 4.63 0.40 -0.27
N LYS A 40 5.82 0.49 0.32
CA LYS A 40 6.67 1.70 0.28
C LYS A 40 7.01 2.15 -1.14
N TYR A 41 7.34 1.21 -2.03
CA TYR A 41 7.78 1.56 -3.39
C TYR A 41 6.63 2.12 -4.23
N ALA A 42 5.40 1.63 -4.01
CA ALA A 42 4.23 2.20 -4.68
C ALA A 42 4.07 3.69 -4.34
N THR A 43 4.24 4.07 -3.07
CA THR A 43 4.22 5.48 -2.66
C THR A 43 5.37 6.28 -3.28
N MET A 44 6.59 5.73 -3.29
CA MET A 44 7.75 6.40 -3.88
C MET A 44 7.56 6.70 -5.38
N ILE A 45 6.98 5.75 -6.13
CA ILE A 45 6.70 5.94 -7.57
C ILE A 45 5.67 7.07 -7.79
N ASN A 46 4.62 7.09 -6.98
CA ASN A 46 3.60 8.14 -7.05
C ASN A 46 4.18 9.53 -6.72
N GLN A 47 5.13 9.61 -5.79
CA GLN A 47 5.81 10.87 -5.44
C GLN A 47 6.85 11.29 -6.48
N ALA A 48 7.54 10.34 -7.10
CA ALA A 48 8.56 10.60 -8.11
C ALA A 48 7.99 11.02 -9.46
N THR A 49 6.68 10.85 -9.68
CA THR A 49 6.02 11.21 -10.94
C THR A 49 5.54 12.67 -10.87
N PRO A 50 6.20 13.62 -11.57
CA PRO A 50 5.82 15.02 -11.48
C PRO A 50 4.56 15.28 -12.31
N HIS A 51 3.47 15.62 -11.64
CA HIS A 51 2.23 16.05 -12.31
C HIS A 51 2.17 17.56 -12.57
N ASN A 52 2.94 18.32 -11.80
CA ASN A 52 3.05 19.77 -11.90
C ASN A 52 4.47 20.16 -12.27
N TYR A 53 4.64 21.32 -12.90
CA TYR A 53 5.95 21.84 -13.22
C TYR A 53 6.72 22.21 -11.93
N PRO A 54 7.91 21.64 -11.68
CA PRO A 54 8.70 21.98 -10.51
C PRO A 54 9.29 23.39 -10.66
N VAL A 55 8.90 24.29 -9.75
CA VAL A 55 9.37 25.69 -9.73
C VAL A 55 10.74 25.76 -9.02
N PRO A 56 11.78 26.31 -9.67
CA PRO A 56 13.08 26.50 -9.04
C PRO A 56 13.04 27.41 -7.83
N LEU A 57 13.82 27.06 -6.83
CA LEU A 57 14.11 27.93 -5.70
C LEU A 57 15.23 28.90 -6.08
N ARG A 58 15.12 30.15 -5.62
CA ARG A 58 16.18 31.15 -5.80
C ARG A 58 17.32 30.83 -4.85
N ASP A 59 18.54 30.82 -5.38
CA ASP A 59 19.76 30.55 -4.60
C ASP A 59 20.07 31.69 -3.61
N ASP A 60 20.34 31.34 -2.37
CA ASP A 60 20.78 32.23 -1.27
C ASP A 60 22.20 31.86 -0.76
N GLY A 61 22.91 30.95 -1.45
CA GLY A 61 24.30 30.58 -1.16
C GLY A 61 24.48 29.54 -0.05
N ASN A 62 23.41 29.06 0.59
CA ASN A 62 23.45 28.04 1.64
C ASN A 62 22.37 26.95 1.46
N MET A 63 22.42 26.24 0.32
CA MET A 63 21.49 25.14 0.04
C MET A 63 22.24 23.86 -0.36
N PRO A 64 22.86 23.14 0.61
CA PRO A 64 23.64 21.92 0.32
C PRO A 64 22.77 20.73 -0.12
N ASP A 65 21.48 20.73 0.22
CA ASP A 65 20.55 19.62 -0.08
C ASP A 65 19.83 19.76 -1.43
N ILE A 66 20.06 20.86 -2.16
CA ILE A 66 19.39 21.16 -3.44
C ILE A 66 20.41 21.08 -4.57
N VAL A 67 20.15 20.24 -5.58
CA VAL A 67 20.96 20.24 -6.80
C VAL A 67 20.58 21.43 -7.67
N VAL A 68 21.53 22.36 -7.85
CA VAL A 68 21.49 23.40 -8.87
C VAL A 68 21.65 22.73 -10.24
N GLY A 69 20.55 22.29 -10.86
CA GLY A 69 20.59 21.76 -12.24
C GLY A 69 19.54 20.74 -12.65
N VAL A 70 18.64 20.27 -11.77
CA VAL A 70 17.59 19.30 -12.17
C VAL A 70 16.36 20.04 -12.67
N LEU A 71 16.49 20.63 -13.86
CA LEU A 71 15.40 20.98 -14.77
C LEU A 71 15.89 20.78 -16.22
N ALA A 72 15.77 19.56 -16.72
CA ALA A 72 15.77 19.24 -18.14
C ALA A 72 14.95 17.96 -18.34
#